data_AF-A0A2N3IHE0-F1
#
_entry.id   AF-A0A2N3IHE0-F1
#
_cell.length_a   1.000
_cell.length_b   1.000
_cell.length_c   1.000
_cell.angle_alpha   90.00
_cell.angle_beta   90.00
_cell.angle_gamma   90.00
#
_symmetry.space_group_name_H-M   'P 1'
#
loop_
_entity.id
_entity.type
_entity.pdbx_description
1 polymer ?
#
loop_
_entity_poly.entity_id
_entity_poly.type
_entity_poly.pdbx_seq_one_letter_code
_entity_poly.pdbx_strand_id
1 'polypeptide(L)'
;MRSFFFFCFFVLILGACKQEQLSEKTEKDSTQNKEVASQNTEADSIEYVFQENKANLSVEQQKGIVINIVQQYCQSLNEQDFKKLQSLFADSVQFYLGQKHITKEAVAQIEKAKLKNRKNPRFFADLAKIQVFPQKAIVPIKQIEPEKNRTFEAEFVFDEAYNIIAYQERPFLERKIPLKEQWEGKFVIEGGRQIEAYLEIKNFKENTFDFFLEINPNTDCKGKYEGKASLSSDMQANSFENELCNISFELRKDGQISISERKPCRLHSPTCSFEGIYTLFGQKEFRWR
;
A
#
# COMPACT_ATOMS: atom_id res chain seq x y z
N MET A 1 -23.53 -62.82 -19.58
CA MET A 1 -23.14 -62.88 -21.01
C MET A 1 -24.42 -62.85 -21.85
N ARG A 2 -24.47 -62.06 -22.94
CA ARG A 2 -25.38 -62.17 -24.11
C ARG A 2 -26.91 -62.16 -23.84
N SER A 3 -27.80 -61.63 -24.70
CA SER A 3 -27.70 -60.72 -25.86
C SER A 3 -29.11 -60.43 -26.38
N PHE A 4 -29.40 -59.19 -26.84
CA PHE A 4 -30.45 -58.80 -27.84
C PHE A 4 -31.92 -59.16 -27.50
N PHE A 5 -33.01 -58.50 -27.92
CA PHE A 5 -33.43 -57.82 -29.17
C PHE A 5 -34.36 -56.62 -28.78
N PHE A 6 -34.27 -55.43 -29.37
CA PHE A 6 -34.78 -55.00 -30.69
C PHE A 6 -36.32 -54.87 -30.79
N PHE A 7 -36.84 -53.62 -30.85
CA PHE A 7 -37.87 -53.09 -31.76
C PHE A 7 -38.15 -51.62 -31.32
N CYS A 8 -37.82 -50.54 -32.03
CA CYS A 8 -38.07 -50.08 -33.42
C CYS A 8 -39.42 -49.37 -33.65
N PHE A 9 -39.32 -48.12 -34.14
CA PHE A 9 -40.30 -47.34 -34.93
C PHE A 9 -41.63 -46.94 -34.22
N PHE A 10 -42.36 -45.88 -34.61
CA PHE A 10 -42.30 -45.06 -35.84
C PHE A 10 -41.75 -43.62 -35.67
N VAL A 11 -42.13 -42.67 -36.55
CA VAL A 11 -41.61 -41.29 -36.70
C VAL A 11 -42.67 -40.40 -37.41
N LEU A 12 -42.37 -39.12 -37.70
CA LEU A 12 -43.15 -38.05 -38.39
C LEU A 12 -43.89 -37.05 -37.45
N ILE A 13 -44.09 -35.74 -37.72
CA ILE A 13 -43.91 -34.82 -38.89
C ILE A 13 -43.42 -33.45 -38.31
N LEU A 14 -42.38 -32.75 -38.79
CA LEU A 14 -42.19 -31.97 -40.04
C LEU A 14 -42.97 -30.64 -40.15
N GLY A 15 -42.24 -29.54 -40.43
CA GLY A 15 -42.78 -28.23 -40.85
C GLY A 15 -42.17 -27.04 -40.09
N ALA A 16 -41.57 -26.02 -40.73
CA ALA A 16 -41.18 -25.89 -42.14
C ALA A 16 -39.95 -24.97 -42.33
N CYS A 17 -39.29 -25.18 -43.45
CA CYS A 17 -38.12 -24.50 -44.00
C CYS A 17 -38.37 -23.07 -44.51
N LYS A 18 -37.32 -22.23 -44.43
CA LYS A 18 -36.75 -21.32 -45.46
C LYS A 18 -35.45 -20.71 -44.89
N GLN A 19 -34.23 -20.93 -45.41
CA GLN A 19 -33.62 -20.45 -46.68
C GLN A 19 -33.88 -18.96 -46.98
N GLU A 20 -32.92 -18.11 -47.35
CA GLU A 20 -31.43 -18.12 -47.42
C GLU A 20 -30.98 -16.63 -47.54
N GLN A 21 -29.72 -16.16 -47.56
CA GLN A 21 -28.35 -16.69 -47.70
C GLN A 21 -27.40 -15.85 -46.78
N LEU A 22 -26.05 -15.87 -46.76
CA LEU A 22 -25.03 -16.42 -47.68
C LEU A 22 -23.83 -17.04 -46.90
N SER A 23 -22.71 -17.26 -47.60
CA SER A 23 -21.54 -18.06 -47.24
C SER A 23 -20.25 -17.36 -47.68
N GLU A 24 -19.20 -17.43 -46.86
CA GLU A 24 -17.88 -17.80 -47.38
C GLU A 24 -17.12 -18.67 -46.37
N LYS A 25 -16.34 -19.62 -46.90
CA LYS A 25 -15.50 -20.63 -46.20
C LYS A 25 -14.07 -20.07 -46.04
N THR A 26 -13.22 -20.51 -45.10
CA THR A 26 -12.67 -21.88 -45.07
C THR A 26 -11.99 -22.18 -43.72
N GLU A 27 -12.26 -23.41 -43.24
CA GLU A 27 -11.41 -24.37 -42.48
C GLU A 27 -9.88 -24.14 -42.53
N LYS A 28 -8.99 -24.64 -41.64
CA LYS A 28 -8.97 -25.53 -40.44
C LYS A 28 -7.62 -25.17 -39.73
N ASP A 29 -7.30 -25.50 -38.48
CA ASP A 29 -7.49 -26.75 -37.75
C ASP A 29 -7.36 -26.52 -36.21
N SER A 30 -7.64 -27.57 -35.46
CA SER A 30 -7.61 -27.78 -34.02
C SER A 30 -6.35 -27.33 -33.25
N THR A 31 -6.55 -26.87 -32.00
CA THR A 31 -6.24 -27.64 -30.77
C THR A 31 -6.82 -26.93 -29.54
N GLN A 32 -7.15 -27.71 -28.50
CA GLN A 32 -7.69 -27.24 -27.23
C GLN A 32 -6.74 -26.28 -26.49
N ASN A 33 -7.28 -25.25 -25.84
CA ASN A 33 -6.89 -24.98 -24.47
C ASN A 33 -8.02 -24.36 -23.64
N LYS A 34 -8.09 -24.79 -22.39
CA LYS A 34 -9.13 -24.42 -21.43
C LYS A 34 -8.57 -23.30 -20.56
N GLU A 35 -8.62 -22.06 -21.04
CA GLU A 35 -8.07 -20.94 -20.31
C GLU A 35 -9.14 -20.29 -19.41
N VAL A 36 -8.87 -20.33 -18.11
CA VAL A 36 -9.71 -19.70 -17.09
C VAL A 36 -9.59 -18.19 -17.25
N ALA A 37 -10.72 -17.50 -17.42
CA ALA A 37 -10.76 -16.05 -17.45
C ALA A 37 -10.32 -15.47 -16.11
N SER A 38 -9.01 -15.21 -15.96
CA SER A 38 -8.46 -14.43 -14.86
C SER A 38 -8.91 -12.98 -15.03
N GLN A 39 -9.96 -12.60 -14.30
CA GLN A 39 -10.37 -11.20 -14.20
C GLN A 39 -9.32 -10.43 -13.43
N ASN A 40 -8.31 -9.93 -14.14
CA ASN A 40 -7.41 -8.91 -13.66
C ASN A 40 -8.26 -7.66 -13.36
N THR A 41 -8.60 -7.47 -12.09
CA THR A 41 -9.19 -6.22 -11.64
C THR A 41 -8.03 -5.26 -11.44
N GLU A 42 -7.83 -4.36 -12.40
CA GLU A 42 -6.85 -3.30 -12.32
C GLU A 42 -7.09 -2.50 -11.03
N ALA A 43 -6.02 -2.28 -10.26
CA ALA A 43 -6.06 -1.44 -9.07
C ALA A 43 -6.12 0.04 -9.50
N ASP A 44 -7.30 0.44 -9.96
CA ASP A 44 -7.68 1.82 -10.30
C ASP A 44 -7.22 2.77 -9.18
N SER A 45 -6.20 3.58 -9.47
CA SER A 45 -5.59 4.47 -8.48
C SER A 45 -6.53 5.65 -8.23
N ILE A 46 -7.46 5.48 -7.29
CA ILE A 46 -8.43 6.51 -6.91
C ILE A 46 -7.67 7.74 -6.40
N GLU A 47 -7.63 8.77 -7.24
CA GLU A 47 -7.10 10.08 -6.90
C GLU A 47 -8.14 10.85 -6.09
N TYR A 48 -7.89 10.99 -4.79
CA TYR A 48 -8.78 11.72 -3.89
C TYR A 48 -8.55 13.23 -4.02
N VAL A 49 -9.62 14.00 -4.24
CA VAL A 49 -9.56 15.46 -4.27
C VAL A 49 -9.49 15.98 -2.83
N PHE A 50 -8.28 16.24 -2.34
CA PHE A 50 -8.04 16.89 -1.05
C PHE A 50 -8.32 18.39 -1.17
N GLN A 51 -9.06 18.96 -0.21
CA GLN A 51 -9.16 20.41 -0.02
C GLN A 51 -8.13 20.84 1.03
N GLU A 52 -7.39 21.91 0.74
CA GLU A 52 -6.31 22.39 1.62
C GLU A 52 -6.86 22.80 2.99
N ASN A 53 -6.39 22.09 4.02
CA ASN A 53 -6.85 22.21 5.39
C ASN A 53 -6.66 23.65 5.92
N LYS A 54 -7.74 24.43 6.06
CA LYS A 54 -7.71 25.81 6.61
C LYS A 54 -7.60 25.87 8.14
N ALA A 55 -7.59 24.72 8.82
CA ALA A 55 -7.52 24.64 10.28
C ALA A 55 -6.07 24.59 10.79
N ASN A 56 -5.68 25.57 11.61
CA ASN A 56 -4.38 25.64 12.32
C ASN A 56 -4.28 24.60 13.47
N LEU A 57 -4.37 23.30 13.16
CA LEU A 57 -4.14 22.20 14.11
C LEU A 57 -2.69 21.71 14.04
N SER A 58 -2.04 21.53 15.18
CA SER A 58 -0.69 20.93 15.24
C SER A 58 -0.72 19.46 14.81
N VAL A 59 0.40 18.95 14.28
CA VAL A 59 0.51 17.56 13.78
C VAL A 59 0.11 16.54 14.86
N GLU A 60 0.45 16.81 16.12
CA GLU A 60 0.11 15.99 17.29
C GLU A 60 -1.39 15.99 17.57
N GLN A 61 -2.06 17.14 17.44
CA GLN A 61 -3.51 17.26 17.61
C GLN A 61 -4.24 16.48 16.51
N GLN A 62 -3.81 16.62 15.25
CA GLN A 62 -4.37 15.88 14.11
C GLN A 62 -4.19 14.37 14.32
N LYS A 63 -3.00 13.93 14.75
CA LYS A 63 -2.72 12.53 15.08
C LYS A 63 -3.60 12.00 16.21
N GLY A 64 -3.84 12.79 17.26
CA GLY A 64 -4.74 12.43 18.35
C GLY A 64 -6.19 12.23 17.92
N ILE A 65 -6.72 13.14 17.08
CA ILE A 65 -8.07 13.05 16.51
C ILE A 65 -8.22 11.78 15.66
N VAL A 66 -7.28 11.55 14.74
CA VAL A 66 -7.27 10.37 13.85
C VAL A 66 -7.21 9.05 14.63
N ILE A 67 -6.35 8.95 15.65
CA ILE A 67 -6.25 7.76 16.50
C ILE A 67 -7.58 7.47 17.20
N ASN A 68 -8.24 8.51 17.75
CA ASN A 68 -9.54 8.37 18.41
C ASN A 68 -10.63 7.87 17.44
N ILE A 69 -10.67 8.37 16.20
CA ILE A 69 -11.65 7.91 15.20
C ILE A 69 -11.41 6.44 14.81
N VAL A 70 -10.15 6.04 14.59
CA VAL A 70 -9.79 4.64 14.30
C VAL A 70 -10.16 3.71 15.47
N GLN A 71 -9.94 4.15 16.71
CA GLN A 71 -10.38 3.44 17.91
C GLN A 71 -11.91 3.29 17.95
N GLN A 72 -12.65 4.38 17.74
CA GLN A 72 -14.12 4.37 17.74
C GLN A 72 -14.71 3.53 16.60
N TYR A 73 -14.07 3.50 15.43
CA TYR A 73 -14.44 2.62 14.32
C TYR A 73 -14.38 1.15 14.75
N CYS A 74 -13.22 0.71 15.27
CA CYS A 74 -13.04 -0.66 15.74
C CYS A 74 -13.97 -1.00 16.92
N GLN A 75 -14.17 -0.06 17.85
CA GLN A 75 -15.09 -0.20 18.97
C GLN A 75 -16.54 -0.38 18.50
N SER A 76 -17.00 0.42 17.54
CA SER A 76 -18.37 0.36 17.01
C SER A 76 -18.65 -0.98 16.31
N LEU A 77 -17.67 -1.54 15.59
CA LEU A 77 -17.76 -2.89 15.02
C LEU A 77 -17.80 -3.98 16.11
N ASN A 78 -17.01 -3.83 17.18
CA ASN A 78 -16.98 -4.75 18.33
C ASN A 78 -18.28 -4.74 19.14
N GLU A 79 -18.91 -3.57 19.27
CA GLU A 79 -20.16 -3.34 19.99
C GLU A 79 -21.40 -3.63 19.11
N GLN A 80 -21.21 -3.75 17.79
CA GLN A 80 -22.27 -3.75 16.77
C GLN A 80 -23.16 -2.50 16.83
N ASP A 81 -22.61 -1.38 17.30
CA ASP A 81 -23.29 -0.09 17.29
C ASP A 81 -23.11 0.58 15.93
N PHE A 82 -23.96 0.17 15.00
CA PHE A 82 -23.96 0.71 13.64
C PHE A 82 -24.40 2.19 13.57
N LYS A 83 -25.02 2.76 14.62
CA LYS A 83 -25.35 4.20 14.67
C LYS A 83 -24.11 5.01 15.03
N LYS A 84 -23.33 4.55 16.03
CA LYS A 84 -22.03 5.12 16.36
C LYS A 84 -21.06 4.99 15.19
N LEU A 85 -21.02 3.83 14.52
CA LEU A 85 -20.25 3.64 13.28
C LEU A 85 -20.63 4.67 12.20
N GLN A 86 -21.93 4.83 11.92
CA GLN A 86 -22.46 5.80 10.94
C GLN A 86 -22.01 7.23 11.25
N SER A 87 -21.93 7.62 12.53
CA SER A 87 -21.53 8.97 12.92
C SER A 87 -20.05 9.32 12.67
N LEU A 88 -19.22 8.34 12.32
CA LEU A 88 -17.81 8.55 11.95
C LEU A 88 -17.61 8.89 10.46
N PHE A 89 -18.65 8.78 9.64
CA PHE A 89 -18.59 8.97 8.19
C PHE A 89 -19.27 10.27 7.75
N ALA A 90 -18.73 10.88 6.70
CA ALA A 90 -19.35 12.03 6.05
C ALA A 90 -20.70 11.66 5.42
N ASP A 91 -21.59 12.64 5.22
CA ASP A 91 -22.88 12.42 4.54
C ASP A 91 -22.71 11.80 3.13
N SER A 92 -21.63 12.17 2.44
CA SER A 92 -21.21 11.60 1.16
C SER A 92 -19.84 10.93 1.30
N VAL A 93 -19.81 9.60 1.17
CA VAL A 93 -18.60 8.77 1.22
C VAL A 93 -18.17 8.46 -0.22
N GLN A 94 -17.00 8.95 -0.61
CA GLN A 94 -16.45 8.81 -1.95
C GLN A 94 -16.15 7.34 -2.30
N PHE A 95 -15.61 6.57 -1.36
CA PHE A 95 -15.29 5.16 -1.57
C PHE A 95 -15.40 4.31 -0.29
N TYR A 96 -16.04 3.15 -0.38
CA TYR A 96 -16.10 2.17 0.72
C TYR A 96 -16.06 0.74 0.19
N LEU A 97 -14.98 0.01 0.46
CA LEU A 97 -14.84 -1.42 0.13
C LEU A 97 -15.26 -1.79 -1.32
N GLY A 98 -14.87 -0.99 -2.31
CA GLY A 98 -15.19 -1.19 -3.72
C GLY A 98 -16.44 -0.44 -4.22
N GLN A 99 -17.26 0.12 -3.33
CA GLN A 99 -18.41 0.95 -3.71
C GLN A 99 -18.00 2.42 -3.81
N LYS A 100 -18.39 3.12 -4.88
CA LYS A 100 -18.13 4.56 -5.10
C LYS A 100 -19.41 5.37 -4.78
N HIS A 101 -19.24 6.57 -4.20
CA HIS A 101 -20.31 7.57 -3.94
C HIS A 101 -21.54 7.03 -3.17
N ILE A 102 -21.34 6.52 -1.95
CA ILE A 102 -22.41 6.02 -1.08
C ILE A 102 -22.64 6.96 0.12
N THR A 103 -23.73 6.76 0.87
CA THR A 103 -23.97 7.53 2.12
C THR A 103 -23.44 6.79 3.35
N LYS A 104 -23.26 7.49 4.46
CA LYS A 104 -22.91 6.89 5.76
C LYS A 104 -23.93 5.84 6.25
N GLU A 105 -25.22 6.00 5.93
CA GLU A 105 -26.25 4.99 6.20
C GLU A 105 -25.97 3.70 5.44
N ALA A 106 -25.55 3.80 4.17
CA ALA A 106 -25.20 2.64 3.35
C ALA A 106 -23.97 1.92 3.90
N VAL A 107 -22.93 2.65 4.33
CA VAL A 107 -21.76 2.10 5.05
C VAL A 107 -22.21 1.26 6.25
N ALA A 108 -23.09 1.81 7.09
CA ALA A 108 -23.60 1.12 8.27
C ALA A 108 -24.40 -0.15 7.93
N GLN A 109 -25.17 -0.17 6.83
CA GLN A 109 -25.84 -1.39 6.36
C GLN A 109 -24.86 -2.43 5.78
N ILE A 110 -23.80 -2.01 5.09
CA ILE A 110 -22.76 -2.90 4.54
C ILE A 110 -22.07 -3.66 5.68
N GLU A 111 -21.58 -2.96 6.71
CA GLU A 111 -20.94 -3.61 7.85
C GLU A 111 -21.94 -4.47 8.65
N LYS A 112 -23.18 -3.99 8.85
CA LYS A 112 -24.23 -4.80 9.48
C LYS A 112 -24.50 -6.11 8.73
N ALA A 113 -24.53 -6.09 7.40
CA ALA A 113 -24.67 -7.29 6.57
C ALA A 113 -23.43 -8.20 6.67
N LYS A 114 -22.23 -7.62 6.61
CA LYS A 114 -20.92 -8.32 6.70
C LYS A 114 -20.72 -9.05 8.03
N LEU A 115 -21.26 -8.52 9.14
CA LEU A 115 -21.14 -9.09 10.48
C LEU A 115 -22.30 -10.01 10.89
N LYS A 116 -23.49 -9.91 10.26
CA LYS A 116 -24.74 -10.59 10.66
C LYS A 116 -24.59 -12.08 11.00
N ASN A 117 -23.77 -12.82 10.25
CA ASN A 117 -23.59 -14.27 10.37
C ASN A 117 -22.26 -14.67 11.04
N ARG A 118 -21.49 -13.72 11.59
CA ARG A 118 -20.17 -13.98 12.18
C ARG A 118 -20.27 -14.20 13.69
N LYS A 119 -19.60 -15.23 14.19
CA LYS A 119 -19.55 -15.54 15.63
C LYS A 119 -18.57 -14.59 16.34
N ASN A 120 -19.09 -13.59 17.03
CA ASN A 120 -18.33 -12.69 17.92
C ASN A 120 -17.01 -12.14 17.31
N PRO A 121 -17.05 -11.48 16.13
CA PRO A 121 -15.86 -10.90 15.52
C PRO A 121 -15.32 -9.76 16.40
N ARG A 122 -14.00 -9.76 16.61
CA ARG A 122 -13.29 -8.71 17.36
C ARG A 122 -12.22 -8.03 16.50
N PHE A 123 -12.23 -6.70 16.46
CA PHE A 123 -11.35 -5.84 15.69
C PHE A 123 -10.43 -5.05 16.63
N PHE A 124 -9.14 -5.08 16.34
CA PHE A 124 -8.09 -4.37 17.09
C PHE A 124 -7.17 -3.65 16.11
N ALA A 125 -7.08 -2.32 16.21
CA ALA A 125 -6.10 -1.53 15.48
C ALA A 125 -4.73 -1.60 16.19
N ASP A 126 -3.66 -1.87 15.44
CA ASP A 126 -2.28 -1.77 15.91
C ASP A 126 -1.85 -0.30 15.87
N LEU A 127 -2.22 0.44 16.92
CA LEU A 127 -1.94 1.87 17.06
C LEU A 127 -0.45 2.19 17.28
N ALA A 128 0.41 1.18 17.52
CA ALA A 128 1.86 1.37 17.50
C ALA A 128 2.40 1.45 16.07
N LYS A 129 1.68 0.86 15.10
CA LYS A 129 2.02 0.85 13.67
C LYS A 129 1.10 1.75 12.81
N ILE A 130 0.36 2.69 13.44
CA ILE A 130 -0.46 3.65 12.68
C ILE A 130 0.40 4.75 12.05
N GLN A 131 0.23 4.91 10.74
CA GLN A 131 0.78 6.02 9.97
C GLN A 131 -0.33 7.07 9.81
N VAL A 132 -0.02 8.32 10.15
CA VAL A 132 -0.94 9.45 10.00
C VAL A 132 -0.31 10.49 9.08
N PHE A 133 -1.07 10.85 8.07
CA PHE A 133 -0.78 11.88 7.06
C PHE A 133 -1.88 12.96 7.16
N PRO A 134 -1.71 14.13 6.52
CA PRO A 134 -2.79 15.10 6.38
C PRO A 134 -4.03 14.42 5.78
N GLN A 135 -5.16 14.49 6.49
CA GLN A 135 -6.46 13.91 6.09
C GLN A 135 -6.42 12.41 5.70
N LYS A 136 -5.42 11.63 6.11
CA LYS A 136 -5.31 10.19 5.80
C LYS A 136 -4.62 9.39 6.91
N ALA A 137 -5.08 8.16 7.14
CA ALA A 137 -4.42 7.21 8.04
C ALA A 137 -4.28 5.84 7.40
N ILE A 138 -3.19 5.14 7.70
CA ILE A 138 -2.96 3.74 7.36
C ILE A 138 -2.67 2.98 8.66
N VAL A 139 -3.43 1.92 8.94
CA VAL A 139 -3.34 1.19 10.21
C VAL A 139 -3.56 -0.30 10.01
N PRO A 140 -2.70 -1.18 10.58
CA PRO A 140 -2.98 -2.61 10.61
C PRO A 140 -4.15 -2.89 11.56
N ILE A 141 -5.18 -3.58 11.07
CA ILE A 141 -6.30 -4.06 11.88
C ILE A 141 -6.28 -5.59 11.93
N LYS A 142 -6.23 -6.12 13.15
CA LYS A 142 -6.38 -7.55 13.43
C LYS A 142 -7.84 -7.85 13.71
N GLN A 143 -8.42 -8.75 12.92
CA GLN A 143 -9.75 -9.32 13.11
C GLN A 143 -9.62 -10.75 13.64
N ILE A 144 -10.27 -11.00 14.77
CA ILE A 144 -10.26 -12.26 15.52
C ILE A 144 -11.69 -12.83 15.54
N GLU A 145 -11.85 -14.04 15.03
CA GLU A 145 -13.06 -14.86 15.08
C GLU A 145 -12.67 -16.28 15.55
N PRO A 146 -13.59 -17.05 16.18
CA PRO A 146 -13.27 -18.38 16.74
C PRO A 146 -12.63 -19.36 15.76
N GLU A 147 -12.95 -19.25 14.47
CA GLU A 147 -12.52 -20.15 13.40
C GLU A 147 -11.53 -19.46 12.42
N LYS A 148 -11.27 -18.15 12.58
CA LYS A 148 -10.48 -17.37 11.62
C LYS A 148 -9.85 -16.12 12.25
N ASN A 149 -8.53 -16.01 12.14
CA ASN A 149 -7.81 -14.77 12.37
C ASN A 149 -7.34 -14.18 11.03
N ARG A 150 -7.48 -12.88 10.83
CA ARG A 150 -6.83 -12.15 9.72
C ARG A 150 -6.28 -10.82 10.20
N THR A 151 -5.16 -10.40 9.64
CA THR A 151 -4.69 -9.01 9.72
C THR A 151 -4.80 -8.40 8.34
N PHE A 152 -5.30 -7.18 8.27
CA PHE A 152 -5.38 -6.39 7.03
C PHE A 152 -4.91 -4.97 7.32
N GLU A 153 -4.39 -4.30 6.29
CA GLU A 153 -4.10 -2.88 6.35
C GLU A 153 -5.38 -2.12 6.01
N ALA A 154 -5.78 -1.19 6.87
CA ALA A 154 -6.93 -0.33 6.65
C ALA A 154 -6.44 1.09 6.34
N GLU A 155 -6.85 1.62 5.20
CA GLU A 155 -6.60 3.01 4.82
C GLU A 155 -7.90 3.81 4.96
N PHE A 156 -7.83 4.88 5.76
CA PHE A 156 -8.89 5.84 6.01
C PHE A 156 -8.52 7.19 5.37
N VAL A 157 -9.48 7.84 4.72
CA VAL A 157 -9.35 9.23 4.23
C VAL A 157 -10.45 10.07 4.86
N PHE A 158 -10.12 11.29 5.28
CA PHE A 158 -10.97 12.17 6.08
C PHE A 158 -11.26 13.49 5.35
N ASP A 159 -12.38 14.14 5.67
CA ASP A 159 -12.63 15.55 5.30
C ASP A 159 -11.95 16.53 6.29
N GLU A 160 -12.12 17.83 6.07
CA GLU A 160 -11.63 18.91 6.95
C GLU A 160 -12.22 18.84 8.38
N ALA A 161 -13.39 18.21 8.56
CA ALA A 161 -14.06 18.01 9.84
C ALA A 161 -13.72 16.64 10.47
N TYR A 162 -12.77 15.90 9.90
CA TYR A 162 -12.34 14.56 10.30
C TYR A 162 -13.41 13.46 10.20
N ASN A 163 -14.47 13.64 9.40
CA ASN A 163 -15.36 12.54 9.05
C ASN A 163 -14.72 11.67 7.97
N ILE A 164 -14.92 10.35 8.02
CA ILE A 164 -14.38 9.42 7.02
C ILE A 164 -15.13 9.61 5.69
N ILE A 165 -14.39 10.01 4.64
CA ILE A 165 -14.86 10.12 3.26
C ILE A 165 -14.43 8.94 2.38
N ALA A 166 -13.39 8.20 2.75
CA ALA A 166 -13.05 6.94 2.08
C ALA A 166 -12.44 5.89 3.02
N TYR A 167 -12.70 4.61 2.72
CA TYR A 167 -12.15 3.47 3.44
C TYR A 167 -11.88 2.27 2.53
N GLN A 168 -10.70 1.66 2.67
CA GLN A 168 -10.31 0.44 1.97
C GLN A 168 -9.53 -0.54 2.86
N GLU A 169 -9.75 -1.84 2.65
CA GLU A 169 -8.97 -2.93 3.25
C GLU A 169 -7.98 -3.49 2.21
N ARG A 170 -6.71 -3.69 2.60
CA ARG A 170 -5.67 -4.35 1.81
C ARG A 170 -5.06 -5.54 2.58
N PRO A 171 -4.49 -6.57 1.92
CA PRO A 171 -3.74 -7.61 2.62
C PRO A 171 -2.61 -7.01 3.47
N PHE A 172 -2.53 -7.35 4.76
CA PHE A 172 -1.41 -6.90 5.58
C PHE A 172 -0.16 -7.72 5.24
N LEU A 173 0.70 -7.15 4.41
CA LEU A 173 2.03 -7.68 4.14
C LEU A 173 2.95 -7.20 5.27
N GLU A 174 3.14 -8.03 6.30
CA GLU A 174 4.16 -7.79 7.31
C GLU A 174 5.54 -7.86 6.64
N ARG A 175 6.07 -6.70 6.25
CA ARG A 175 7.34 -6.56 5.53
C ARG A 175 8.48 -7.03 6.43
N LYS A 176 8.83 -8.31 6.32
CA LYS A 176 10.14 -8.83 6.73
C LYS A 176 11.16 -8.27 5.75
N ILE A 177 11.63 -7.05 6.01
CA ILE A 177 12.77 -6.44 5.32
C ILE A 177 13.94 -7.43 5.46
N PRO A 178 14.49 -7.97 4.36
CA PRO A 178 15.60 -8.92 4.45
C PRO A 178 16.83 -8.19 4.99
N LEU A 179 17.39 -8.71 6.10
CA LEU A 179 18.49 -8.10 6.85
C LEU A 179 19.85 -8.26 6.14
N LYS A 180 20.01 -7.57 5.00
CA LYS A 180 21.25 -7.02 4.41
C LYS A 180 20.92 -6.56 2.99
N GLU A 181 20.73 -5.26 2.81
CA GLU A 181 20.58 -4.65 1.49
C GLU A 181 21.70 -3.60 1.31
N GLN A 182 22.52 -3.77 0.27
CA GLN A 182 23.60 -2.87 -0.09
C GLN A 182 23.12 -1.97 -1.25
N TRP A 183 23.21 -0.65 -1.06
CA TRP A 183 22.65 0.35 -1.96
C TRP A 183 23.78 1.13 -2.64
N GLU A 184 23.71 1.28 -3.96
CA GLU A 184 24.70 2.01 -4.76
C GLU A 184 23.99 3.13 -5.54
N GLY A 185 24.46 4.36 -5.37
CA GLY A 185 23.83 5.54 -5.95
C GLY A 185 24.66 6.22 -7.03
N LYS A 186 23.98 7.05 -7.82
CA LYS A 186 24.60 7.96 -8.79
C LYS A 186 24.18 9.38 -8.43
N PHE A 187 25.14 10.22 -8.06
CA PHE A 187 24.87 11.53 -7.47
C PHE A 187 24.93 12.64 -8.50
N VAL A 188 24.23 13.73 -8.22
CA VAL A 188 24.38 15.02 -8.90
C VAL A 188 24.83 16.01 -7.83
N ILE A 189 26.05 16.52 -7.97
CA ILE A 189 26.63 17.52 -7.08
C ILE A 189 26.33 18.91 -7.63
N GLU A 190 26.17 19.86 -6.72
CA GLU A 190 26.10 21.29 -6.96
C GLU A 190 27.09 21.74 -8.06
N GLY A 191 26.58 22.40 -9.11
CA GLY A 191 27.36 22.71 -10.32
C GLY A 191 27.35 21.64 -11.42
N GLY A 192 26.59 20.54 -11.26
CA GLY A 192 26.24 19.60 -12.33
C GLY A 192 27.22 18.44 -12.56
N ARG A 193 28.10 18.13 -11.59
CA ARG A 193 29.02 16.97 -11.69
C ARG A 193 28.35 15.70 -11.15
N GLN A 194 28.58 14.56 -11.82
CA GLN A 194 28.19 13.25 -11.28
C GLN A 194 29.36 12.60 -10.54
N ILE A 195 29.12 12.14 -9.32
CA ILE A 195 30.07 11.35 -8.52
C ILE A 195 29.34 10.09 -8.03
N GLU A 196 30.08 9.00 -7.83
CA GLU A 196 29.57 7.75 -7.26
C GLU A 196 29.72 7.75 -5.75
N ALA A 197 28.69 7.32 -5.04
CA ALA A 197 28.74 7.09 -3.61
C ALA A 197 27.93 5.84 -3.22
N TYR A 198 28.34 5.23 -2.13
CA TYR A 198 27.84 3.97 -1.60
C TYR A 198 27.03 4.24 -0.33
N LEU A 199 25.92 3.51 -0.16
CA LEU A 199 25.09 3.48 1.04
C LEU A 199 24.88 2.03 1.46
N GLU A 200 25.27 1.69 2.68
CA GLU A 200 24.91 0.40 3.27
C GLU A 200 23.96 0.64 4.43
N ILE A 201 22.86 -0.13 4.48
CA ILE A 201 21.96 -0.12 5.62
C ILE A 201 21.96 -1.51 6.28
N LYS A 202 22.18 -1.52 7.59
CA LYS A 202 22.46 -2.70 8.41
C LYS A 202 21.61 -2.69 9.68
N ASN A 203 21.49 -3.86 10.29
CA ASN A 203 21.02 -4.03 11.67
C ASN A 203 19.67 -3.36 12.01
N PHE A 204 18.72 -3.33 11.06
CA PHE A 204 17.35 -2.88 11.31
C PHE A 204 16.75 -3.54 12.57
N LYS A 205 16.40 -2.71 13.55
CA LYS A 205 15.78 -3.11 14.82
C LYS A 205 14.69 -2.10 15.17
N GLU A 206 13.46 -2.59 15.26
CA GLU A 206 12.27 -1.76 15.52
C GLU A 206 12.22 -0.56 14.56
N ASN A 207 12.41 0.65 15.06
CA ASN A 207 12.39 1.88 14.29
C ASN A 207 13.80 2.46 14.04
N THR A 208 14.87 1.66 14.15
CA THR A 208 16.27 2.12 14.02
C THR A 208 17.08 1.24 13.07
N PHE A 209 18.11 1.82 12.46
CA PHE A 209 19.11 1.11 11.67
C PHE A 209 20.49 1.74 11.78
N ASP A 210 21.52 0.93 11.55
CA ASP A 210 22.89 1.38 11.34
C ASP A 210 23.07 1.65 9.84
N PHE A 211 23.79 2.72 9.47
CA PHE A 211 24.12 3.03 8.08
C PHE A 211 25.60 3.39 7.90
N PHE A 212 26.09 3.17 6.68
CA PHE A 212 27.42 3.58 6.25
C PHE A 212 27.34 4.27 4.89
N LEU A 213 28.04 5.39 4.75
CA LEU A 213 28.15 6.22 3.55
C LEU A 213 29.62 6.37 3.15
N GLU A 214 29.92 6.24 1.86
CA GLU A 214 31.26 6.48 1.31
C GLU A 214 31.18 7.14 -0.08
N ILE A 215 31.90 8.24 -0.27
CA ILE A 215 32.11 8.85 -1.60
C ILE A 215 33.34 8.20 -2.24
N ASN A 216 33.26 7.84 -3.53
CA ASN A 216 34.28 7.07 -4.24
C ASN A 216 35.70 7.70 -4.05
N PRO A 217 36.65 6.97 -3.42
CA PRO A 217 37.93 7.51 -2.99
C PRO A 217 38.89 7.85 -4.14
N ASN A 218 38.51 7.59 -5.39
CA ASN A 218 39.30 7.89 -6.59
C ASN A 218 39.02 9.28 -7.19
N THR A 219 38.12 10.07 -6.61
CA THR A 219 37.88 11.46 -7.04
C THR A 219 38.61 12.49 -6.15
N ASP A 220 38.60 13.76 -6.57
CA ASP A 220 38.97 14.91 -5.73
C ASP A 220 38.03 15.10 -4.52
N CYS A 221 36.87 14.43 -4.56
CA CYS A 221 35.86 14.44 -3.52
C CYS A 221 35.90 13.15 -2.68
N LYS A 222 36.25 13.24 -1.40
CA LYS A 222 36.36 12.06 -0.50
C LYS A 222 35.64 12.31 0.81
N GLY A 223 34.98 11.27 1.32
CA GLY A 223 34.30 11.28 2.62
C GLY A 223 33.74 9.92 3.01
N LYS A 224 33.62 9.68 4.32
CA LYS A 224 32.98 8.50 4.90
C LYS A 224 32.18 8.89 6.13
N TYR A 225 31.00 8.30 6.31
CA TYR A 225 30.22 8.46 7.54
C TYR A 225 29.52 7.15 7.91
N GLU A 226 29.76 6.67 9.12
CA GLU A 226 28.99 5.61 9.75
C GLU A 226 28.17 6.20 10.90
N GLY A 227 26.92 5.77 11.05
CA GLY A 227 26.09 6.17 12.18
C GLY A 227 24.76 5.46 12.25
N LYS A 228 23.90 5.89 13.18
CA LYS A 228 22.53 5.38 13.34
C LYS A 228 21.47 6.40 12.98
N ALA A 229 20.40 5.90 12.38
CA ALA A 229 19.20 6.64 12.05
C ALA A 229 17.94 5.98 12.62
N SER A 230 16.94 6.82 12.89
CA SER A 230 15.63 6.41 13.38
C SER A 230 14.55 6.81 12.39
N LEU A 231 13.60 5.91 12.15
CA LEU A 231 12.42 6.12 11.32
C LEU A 231 11.49 7.14 12.00
N SER A 232 11.36 8.30 11.38
CA SER A 232 10.32 9.29 11.69
C SER A 232 8.98 8.96 11.02
N SER A 233 9.02 8.19 9.92
CA SER A 233 7.86 7.59 9.25
C SER A 233 8.30 6.39 8.40
N ASP A 234 7.36 5.64 7.82
CA ASP A 234 7.61 4.55 6.87
C ASP A 234 8.49 4.93 5.67
N MET A 235 8.53 6.21 5.32
CA MET A 235 9.31 6.72 4.18
C MET A 235 10.42 7.67 4.59
N GLN A 236 10.59 8.00 5.87
CA GLN A 236 11.59 8.99 6.31
C GLN A 236 12.34 8.57 7.57
N ALA A 237 13.67 8.68 7.54
CA ALA A 237 14.55 8.49 8.69
C ALA A 237 15.47 9.69 8.89
N ASN A 238 16.00 9.87 10.11
CA ASN A 238 17.02 10.88 10.39
C ASN A 238 18.13 10.31 11.28
N SER A 239 19.39 10.66 11.02
CA SER A 239 20.51 10.29 11.88
C SER A 239 20.47 11.05 13.21
N PHE A 240 20.91 10.41 14.30
CA PHE A 240 20.79 10.99 15.65
C PHE A 240 22.06 10.92 16.50
N GLU A 241 23.14 10.28 16.02
CA GLU A 241 24.38 10.13 16.81
C GLU A 241 25.29 11.36 16.83
N ASN A 242 25.05 12.37 15.98
CA ASN A 242 25.90 13.56 15.91
C ASN A 242 25.06 14.84 15.75
N GLU A 243 25.04 15.69 16.79
CA GLU A 243 24.30 16.96 16.77
C GLU A 243 24.82 17.94 15.70
N LEU A 244 26.06 17.78 15.25
CA LEU A 244 26.73 18.60 14.24
C LEU A 244 26.55 18.08 12.81
N CYS A 245 26.11 16.82 12.63
CA CYS A 245 25.87 16.22 11.32
C CYS A 245 24.59 15.36 11.35
N ASN A 246 23.53 15.87 10.72
CA ASN A 246 22.25 15.20 10.64
C ASN A 246 21.93 14.86 9.18
N ILE A 247 21.77 13.57 8.92
CA ILE A 247 21.44 13.01 7.61
C ILE A 247 19.97 12.63 7.60
N SER A 248 19.22 13.17 6.65
CA SER A 248 17.83 12.81 6.37
C SER A 248 17.82 11.76 5.27
N PHE A 249 17.00 10.73 5.43
CA PHE A 249 16.78 9.67 4.44
C PHE A 249 15.30 9.71 4.03
N GLU A 250 15.01 9.67 2.74
CA GLU A 250 13.65 9.57 2.21
C GLU A 250 13.56 8.39 1.23
N LEU A 251 12.88 7.31 1.63
CA LEU A 251 12.58 6.19 0.75
C LEU A 251 11.53 6.63 -0.28
N ARG A 252 11.85 6.47 -1.56
CA ARG A 252 10.98 6.81 -2.70
C ARG A 252 10.18 5.59 -3.16
N LYS A 253 9.05 5.84 -3.82
CA LYS A 253 8.08 4.80 -4.24
C LYS A 253 8.64 3.80 -5.27
N ASP A 254 9.71 4.18 -5.96
CA ASP A 254 10.42 3.41 -6.98
C ASP A 254 11.56 2.54 -6.41
N GLY A 255 11.73 2.49 -5.09
CA GLY A 255 12.84 1.75 -4.47
C GLY A 255 14.17 2.47 -4.62
N GLN A 256 14.17 3.80 -4.49
CA GLN A 256 15.35 4.65 -4.32
C GLN A 256 15.35 5.28 -2.92
N ILE A 257 16.50 5.73 -2.43
CA ILE A 257 16.63 6.49 -1.18
C ILE A 257 17.23 7.85 -1.51
N SER A 258 16.48 8.92 -1.24
CA SER A 258 17.01 10.28 -1.21
C SER A 258 17.78 10.50 0.08
N ILE A 259 18.94 11.14 0.00
CA ILE A 259 19.70 11.60 1.16
C ILE A 259 19.86 13.12 1.11
N SER A 260 19.72 13.76 2.27
CA SER A 260 19.90 15.21 2.46
C SER A 260 20.70 15.52 3.73
N GLU A 261 21.62 16.49 3.65
CA GLU A 261 22.46 16.92 4.77
C GLU A 261 21.83 18.14 5.45
N ARG A 262 21.06 17.90 6.52
CA ARG A 262 20.33 18.97 7.24
C ARG A 262 21.25 20.00 7.90
N LYS A 263 22.52 19.64 8.10
CA LYS A 263 23.63 20.50 8.54
C LYS A 263 24.90 20.08 7.79
N PRO A 264 25.80 20.99 7.41
CA PRO A 264 27.00 20.67 6.64
C PRO A 264 27.92 19.72 7.42
N CYS A 265 27.91 18.45 7.01
CA CYS A 265 28.68 17.39 7.63
C CYS A 265 30.15 17.51 7.23
N ARG A 266 31.06 17.86 8.15
CA ARG A 266 32.52 17.87 7.86
C ARG A 266 33.14 16.46 7.81
N LEU A 267 32.40 15.51 7.24
CA LEU A 267 32.73 14.08 7.11
C LEU A 267 33.18 13.72 5.68
N HIS A 268 33.15 14.72 4.80
CA HIS A 268 33.71 14.74 3.46
C HIS A 268 34.52 16.02 3.25
N SER A 269 35.20 16.10 2.10
CA SER A 269 35.96 17.30 1.70
C SER A 269 35.02 18.52 1.55
N PRO A 270 35.50 19.77 1.68
CA PRO A 270 34.63 20.96 1.68
C PRO A 270 33.83 21.22 0.38
N THR A 271 34.17 20.53 -0.71
CA THR A 271 33.56 20.61 -2.04
C THR A 271 32.66 19.41 -2.34
N CYS A 272 32.19 18.72 -1.30
CA CYS A 272 31.44 17.47 -1.37
C CYS A 272 30.16 17.56 -0.56
N SER A 273 29.29 16.57 -0.76
CA SER A 273 28.18 16.24 0.12
C SER A 273 27.75 14.79 -0.11
N PHE A 274 27.08 14.16 0.86
CA PHE A 274 26.36 12.89 0.68
C PHE A 274 24.95 13.09 0.06
N GLU A 275 24.55 14.30 -0.31
CA GLU A 275 23.23 14.58 -0.89
C GLU A 275 22.99 13.93 -2.26
N GLY A 276 21.81 13.33 -2.44
CA GLY A 276 21.30 12.86 -3.72
C GLY A 276 20.52 11.55 -3.62
N ILE A 277 20.64 10.67 -4.63
CA ILE A 277 19.75 9.51 -4.83
C ILE A 277 20.55 8.20 -4.90
N TYR A 278 20.25 7.30 -3.97
CA TYR A 278 20.77 5.93 -3.88
C TYR A 278 19.77 4.93 -4.46
N THR A 279 20.25 3.91 -5.17
CA THR A 279 19.42 2.84 -5.76
C THR A 279 19.90 1.48 -5.23
N LEU A 280 19.08 0.43 -5.20
CA LEU A 280 19.57 -0.88 -4.75
C LEU A 280 20.50 -1.50 -5.80
N PHE A 281 21.69 -1.97 -5.40
CA PHE A 281 22.61 -2.62 -6.33
C PHE A 281 22.06 -3.96 -6.82
N GLY A 282 22.21 -4.24 -8.11
CA GLY A 282 21.87 -5.54 -8.70
C GLY A 282 20.40 -5.80 -9.07
N GLN A 283 19.47 -4.86 -8.88
CA GLN A 283 18.09 -5.03 -9.35
C GLN A 283 17.95 -4.87 -10.87
N LYS A 284 17.67 -5.99 -11.56
CA LYS A 284 16.87 -5.97 -12.79
C LYS A 284 15.40 -5.93 -12.39
N GLU A 285 14.73 -4.80 -12.65
CA GLU A 285 13.28 -4.56 -12.48
C GLU A 285 12.63 -5.14 -11.21
N PHE A 286 12.45 -4.29 -10.19
CA PHE A 286 11.52 -4.61 -9.09
C PHE A 286 10.08 -4.62 -9.60
N ARG A 287 9.58 -5.80 -9.98
CA ARG A 287 8.16 -6.01 -10.30
C ARG A 287 7.40 -6.38 -9.03
N TRP A 288 6.60 -5.43 -8.56
CA TRP A 288 5.61 -5.65 -7.51
C TRP A 288 4.71 -6.84 -7.87
N ARG A 289 4.48 -7.73 -6.89
CA ARG A 289 3.52 -8.85 -6.92
C ARG A 289 2.64 -8.78 -5.69
#